data_AF-A0A1V5Q005-F1
#
_entry.id   AF-A0A1V5Q005-F1
#
_cell.length_a   1.000
_cell.length_b   1.000
_cell.length_c   1.000
_cell.angle_alpha   90.00
_cell.angle_beta   90.00
_cell.angle_gamma   90.00
#
_symmetry.space_group_name_H-M   'P 1'
#
loop_
_entity.id
_entity.type
_entity.pdbx_description
1 polymer ?
#
loop_
_entity_poly.entity_id
_entity_poly.type
_entity_poly.pdbx_seq_one_letter_code
_entity_poly.pdbx_strand_id
1 'polypeptide(L)'
;MNEDMADMFREFEFNDKPENMISEVNGMKLPEDYLVFMSEHNGGEGSLGRSNYGRFFRLEELEEINEEYDVKNAWPGYIVLGGIDDTLWAYNPEKKIYCQIDSMNTDEDTYYTVSNSFEEFLINMDRELEE
;
A
#
# COMPACT_ATOMS: atom_id res chain seq x y z
N MET A 1 -5.72 16.39 -1.49
CA MET A 1 -5.46 15.64 -2.73
C MET A 1 -5.22 16.63 -3.85
N ASN A 2 -4.15 16.48 -4.63
CA ASN A 2 -3.88 17.31 -5.81
C ASN A 2 -4.64 16.77 -7.03
N GLU A 3 -4.56 17.46 -8.18
CA GLU A 3 -5.30 17.09 -9.40
C GLU A 3 -4.89 15.72 -9.95
N ASP A 4 -3.59 15.38 -9.87
CA ASP A 4 -3.07 14.10 -10.36
C ASP A 4 -3.60 12.92 -9.54
N MET A 5 -3.59 13.02 -8.21
CA MET A 5 -4.22 11.99 -7.38
C MET A 5 -5.74 11.96 -7.58
N ALA A 6 -6.41 13.11 -7.73
CA ALA A 6 -7.86 13.12 -7.97
C ALA A 6 -8.26 12.36 -9.25
N ASP A 7 -7.48 12.47 -10.32
CA ASP A 7 -7.71 11.67 -11.55
C ASP A 7 -7.39 10.19 -11.32
N MET A 8 -6.32 9.89 -10.57
CA MET A 8 -5.92 8.52 -10.24
C MET A 8 -7.00 7.74 -9.50
N PHE A 9 -7.70 8.37 -8.57
CA PHE A 9 -8.74 7.71 -7.78
C PHE A 9 -10.15 7.94 -8.30
N ARG A 10 -10.29 8.40 -9.56
CA ARG A 10 -11.59 8.80 -10.14
C ARG A 10 -12.64 7.69 -10.11
N GLU A 11 -12.23 6.44 -10.27
CA GLU A 11 -13.10 5.25 -10.25
C GLU A 11 -12.86 4.36 -9.03
N PHE A 12 -12.12 4.87 -8.03
CA PHE A 12 -11.81 4.12 -6.83
C PHE A 12 -12.94 4.24 -5.80
N GLU A 13 -13.39 3.12 -5.26
CA GLU A 13 -14.42 3.09 -4.22
C GLU A 13 -13.76 3.16 -2.84
N PHE A 14 -13.73 4.37 -2.27
CA PHE A 14 -13.21 4.58 -0.93
C PHE A 14 -14.15 4.03 0.14
N ASN A 15 -13.56 3.44 1.18
CA ASN A 15 -14.28 3.16 2.43
C ASN A 15 -14.56 4.45 3.20
N ASP A 16 -15.51 4.37 4.13
CA ASP A 16 -15.69 5.40 5.16
C ASP A 16 -14.40 5.61 5.97
N LYS A 17 -14.25 6.79 6.56
CA LYS A 17 -13.14 7.10 7.48
C LYS A 17 -13.05 6.08 8.63
N PRO A 18 -11.84 5.84 9.17
CA PRO A 18 -11.66 4.86 10.22
C PRO A 18 -12.32 5.33 11.52
N GLU A 19 -12.84 4.38 12.30
CA GLU A 19 -13.32 4.68 13.67
C GLU A 19 -12.16 5.00 14.61
N ASN A 20 -11.03 4.32 14.42
CA ASN A 20 -9.83 4.48 15.22
C ASN A 20 -8.59 4.49 14.31
N MET A 21 -7.64 5.37 14.61
CA MET A 21 -6.34 5.36 13.96
C MET A 21 -5.40 4.39 14.68
N ILE A 22 -4.62 3.65 13.91
CA ILE A 22 -3.42 2.95 14.39
C ILE A 22 -2.18 3.67 13.89
N SER A 23 -1.04 3.45 14.54
CA SER A 23 0.24 4.03 14.14
C SER A 23 1.32 2.99 13.88
N GLU A 24 1.03 1.71 14.14
CA GLU A 24 1.98 0.62 14.01
C GLU A 24 1.28 -0.69 13.65
N VAL A 25 2.02 -1.56 12.97
CA VAL A 25 1.64 -2.93 12.61
C VAL A 25 2.86 -3.81 12.89
N ASN A 26 2.71 -4.95 13.57
CA ASN A 26 3.83 -5.82 13.95
C ASN A 26 4.94 -5.08 14.73
N GLY A 27 4.59 -4.05 15.50
CA GLY A 27 5.53 -3.19 16.23
C GLY A 27 6.37 -2.26 15.35
N MET A 28 6.02 -2.14 14.07
CA MET A 28 6.68 -1.28 13.08
C MET A 28 5.79 -0.08 12.77
N LYS A 29 6.36 1.13 12.71
CA LYS A 29 5.59 2.36 12.50
C LYS A 29 5.07 2.49 11.08
N LEU A 30 3.80 2.86 10.95
CA LEU A 30 3.21 3.28 9.69
C LEU A 30 3.72 4.67 9.28
N PRO A 31 3.84 4.94 7.97
CA PRO A 31 4.30 6.23 7.48
C PRO A 31 3.20 7.31 7.57
N GLU A 32 3.61 8.55 7.84
CA GLU A 32 2.69 9.67 8.11
C GLU A 32 1.83 10.05 6.89
N ASP A 33 2.41 10.02 5.69
CA ASP A 33 1.71 10.34 4.44
C ASP A 33 0.64 9.30 4.09
N TYR A 34 0.89 8.01 4.35
CA TYR A 34 -0.14 6.97 4.29
C TYR A 34 -1.24 7.19 5.34
N LEU A 35 -0.89 7.53 6.58
CA LEU A 35 -1.89 7.77 7.63
C LEU A 35 -2.78 8.98 7.33
N VAL A 36 -2.25 10.02 6.69
CA VAL A 36 -3.05 11.17 6.20
C VAL A 36 -4.05 10.74 5.14
N PHE A 37 -3.68 9.83 4.24
CA PHE A 37 -4.61 9.24 3.28
C PHE A 37 -5.66 8.40 4.01
N MET A 38 -5.23 7.51 4.90
CA MET A 38 -6.11 6.58 5.60
C MET A 38 -7.09 7.26 6.58
N SER A 39 -6.76 8.44 7.11
CA SER A 39 -7.65 9.16 8.03
C SER A 39 -8.92 9.69 7.35
N GLU A 40 -8.86 9.94 6.04
CA GLU A 40 -10.01 10.37 5.24
C GLU A 40 -10.68 9.19 4.52
N HIS A 41 -9.89 8.15 4.18
CA HIS A 41 -10.32 7.00 3.41
C HIS A 41 -9.74 5.73 4.03
N ASN A 42 -10.50 4.97 4.82
CA ASN A 42 -9.99 3.77 5.50
C ASN A 42 -9.77 2.59 4.53
N GLY A 43 -8.88 2.78 3.58
CA GLY A 43 -8.69 1.93 2.42
C GLY A 43 -9.83 2.09 1.40
N GLY A 44 -10.02 1.05 0.62
CA GLY A 44 -10.97 1.02 -0.48
C GLY A 44 -10.45 0.11 -1.59
N GLU A 45 -11.21 -0.01 -2.66
CA GLU A 45 -10.87 -0.87 -3.79
C GLU A 45 -11.34 -0.24 -5.10
N GLY A 46 -10.62 -0.47 -6.18
CA GLY A 46 -11.04 -0.08 -7.50
C GLY A 46 -9.88 0.17 -8.44
N SER A 47 -10.20 0.79 -9.57
CA SER A 47 -9.20 1.25 -10.53
C SER A 47 -8.32 2.32 -9.90
N LEU A 48 -7.01 2.15 -10.02
CA LEU A 48 -5.99 3.14 -9.68
C LEU A 48 -5.35 3.64 -10.96
N GLY A 49 -5.59 4.90 -11.31
CA GLY A 49 -5.14 5.47 -12.56
C GLY A 49 -5.86 4.85 -13.75
N ARG A 50 -5.11 4.59 -14.82
CA ARG A 50 -5.68 4.16 -16.12
C ARG A 50 -5.61 2.65 -16.32
N SER A 51 -4.60 2.02 -15.75
CA SER A 51 -4.27 0.63 -16.08
C SER A 51 -4.08 -0.26 -14.86
N ASN A 52 -4.14 0.31 -13.65
CA ASN A 52 -3.99 -0.45 -12.42
C ASN A 52 -5.33 -0.65 -11.70
N TYR A 53 -5.42 -1.71 -10.89
CA TYR A 53 -6.52 -1.98 -9.99
C TYR A 53 -5.94 -2.53 -8.70
N GLY A 54 -6.49 -2.15 -7.57
CA GLY A 54 -6.14 -2.83 -6.32
C GLY A 54 -6.93 -2.36 -5.13
N ARG A 55 -6.54 -2.88 -3.98
CA ARG A 55 -7.20 -2.64 -2.70
C ARG A 55 -6.21 -2.10 -1.68
N PHE A 56 -6.60 -1.03 -0.99
CA PHE A 56 -6.00 -0.67 0.29
C PHE A 56 -6.76 -1.35 1.42
N PHE A 57 -6.04 -2.07 2.27
CA PHE A 57 -6.62 -2.73 3.42
C PHE A 57 -6.99 -1.72 4.50
N ARG A 58 -8.04 -2.01 5.29
CA ARG A 58 -8.45 -1.13 6.37
C ARG A 58 -7.39 -1.13 7.47
N LEU A 59 -7.23 -0.01 8.15
CA LEU A 59 -6.27 0.13 9.25
C LEU A 59 -6.42 -0.98 10.30
N GLU A 60 -7.66 -1.27 10.71
CA GLU A 60 -7.96 -2.32 11.69
C GLU A 60 -7.69 -3.74 11.21
N GLU A 61 -7.56 -3.96 9.90
CA GLU A 61 -7.29 -5.27 9.30
C GLU A 61 -5.78 -5.53 9.11
N LEU A 62 -4.93 -4.48 9.19
CA LEU A 62 -3.53 -4.59 8.80
C LEU A 62 -2.73 -5.61 9.63
N GLU A 63 -2.97 -5.71 10.94
CA GLU A 63 -2.28 -6.70 11.78
C GLU A 63 -2.62 -8.14 11.37
N GLU A 64 -3.91 -8.43 11.21
CA GLU A 64 -4.39 -9.76 10.80
C GLU A 64 -3.86 -10.13 9.42
N ILE A 65 -3.94 -9.22 8.45
CA ILE A 65 -3.45 -9.44 7.09
C ILE A 65 -1.94 -9.69 7.06
N ASN A 66 -1.15 -8.91 7.81
CA ASN A 66 0.29 -9.11 7.85
C ASN A 66 0.68 -10.42 8.56
N GLU A 67 -0.16 -10.92 9.47
CA GLU A 67 0.00 -12.25 10.07
C GLU A 67 -0.38 -13.36 9.07
N GLU A 68 -1.50 -13.22 8.34
CA GLU A 68 -1.98 -14.19 7.35
C GLU A 68 -0.98 -14.41 6.21
N TYR A 69 -0.37 -13.34 5.70
CA TYR A 69 0.67 -13.41 4.67
C TYR A 69 2.05 -13.78 5.21
N ASP A 70 2.18 -14.04 6.53
CA ASP A 70 3.43 -14.32 7.21
C ASP A 70 4.55 -13.30 6.90
N VAL A 71 4.16 -12.03 6.74
CA VAL A 71 5.03 -10.95 6.24
C VAL A 71 6.28 -10.81 7.10
N LYS A 72 6.14 -11.00 8.41
CA LYS A 72 7.25 -10.94 9.35
C LYS A 72 8.39 -11.92 9.02
N ASN A 73 8.07 -13.10 8.51
CA ASN A 73 9.06 -14.12 8.15
C ASN A 73 9.45 -14.05 6.68
N ALA A 74 8.48 -13.84 5.79
CA ALA A 74 8.70 -13.78 4.34
C ALA A 74 9.40 -12.48 3.91
N TRP A 75 9.03 -11.36 4.52
CA TRP A 75 9.51 -10.01 4.20
C TRP A 75 9.87 -9.22 5.47
N PRO A 76 10.93 -9.60 6.21
CA PRO A 76 11.28 -8.97 7.47
C PRO A 76 11.51 -7.45 7.32
N GLY A 77 10.87 -6.66 8.19
CA GLY A 77 10.98 -5.20 8.17
C GLY A 77 10.01 -4.48 7.21
N TYR A 78 9.12 -5.24 6.55
CA TYR A 78 8.08 -4.68 5.69
C TYR A 78 6.70 -4.82 6.33
N ILE A 79 5.81 -3.89 5.99
CA ILE A 79 4.39 -3.88 6.35
C ILE A 79 3.60 -3.88 5.05
N VAL A 80 2.73 -4.86 4.84
CA VAL A 80 1.77 -4.87 3.74
C VAL A 80 0.62 -3.90 4.06
N LEU A 81 0.29 -3.05 3.10
CA LEU A 81 -0.71 -1.98 3.20
C LEU A 81 -1.91 -2.18 2.27
N GLY A 82 -1.72 -2.99 1.21
CA GLY A 82 -2.68 -3.19 0.14
C GLY A 82 -2.13 -4.14 -0.90
N GLY A 83 -2.81 -4.25 -2.03
CA GLY A 83 -2.38 -5.07 -3.16
C GLY A 83 -3.54 -5.61 -3.99
N ILE A 84 -3.20 -6.50 -4.92
CA ILE A 84 -4.13 -7.32 -5.69
C ILE A 84 -3.50 -8.69 -5.97
N ASP A 85 -4.28 -9.75 -5.76
CA ASP A 85 -3.85 -11.14 -5.93
C ASP A 85 -2.50 -11.40 -5.24
N ASP A 86 -1.47 -11.77 -6.01
CA ASP A 86 -0.15 -12.10 -5.50
C ASP A 86 0.77 -10.87 -5.38
N THR A 87 0.38 -9.71 -5.93
CA THR A 87 1.16 -8.45 -5.89
C THR A 87 0.71 -7.59 -4.73
N LEU A 88 1.53 -7.52 -3.69
CA LEU A 88 1.26 -6.74 -2.48
C LEU A 88 2.02 -5.41 -2.49
N TRP A 89 1.42 -4.39 -1.90
CA TRP A 89 2.05 -3.09 -1.69
C TRP A 89 2.52 -3.01 -0.25
N ALA A 90 3.81 -2.73 -0.08
CA ALA A 90 4.47 -2.77 1.20
C ALA A 90 5.25 -1.49 1.49
N TYR A 91 5.46 -1.25 2.78
CA TYR A 91 6.28 -0.16 3.28
C TYR A 91 7.36 -0.70 4.21
N ASN A 92 8.59 -0.20 4.05
CA ASN A 92 9.70 -0.48 4.96
C ASN A 92 10.03 0.76 5.79
N PRO A 93 9.79 0.76 7.12
CA PRO A 93 10.02 1.94 7.96
C PRO A 93 11.49 2.31 8.15
N GLU A 94 12.41 1.35 8.09
CA GLU A 94 13.85 1.62 8.25
C GLU A 94 14.42 2.28 6.99
N LYS A 95 14.07 1.74 5.82
CA LYS A 95 14.48 2.24 4.51
C LYS A 95 13.67 3.49 4.09
N LYS A 96 12.48 3.68 4.67
CA LYS A 96 11.48 4.72 4.32
C LYS A 96 11.07 4.66 2.85
N ILE A 97 10.78 3.45 2.39
CA ILE A 97 10.37 3.20 1.01
C ILE A 97 9.03 2.48 0.95
N TYR A 98 8.27 2.81 -0.07
CA TYR A 98 7.14 2.05 -0.57
C TYR A 98 7.61 1.18 -1.73
N CYS A 99 7.12 -0.06 -1.80
CA CYS A 99 7.43 -0.97 -2.89
C CYS A 99 6.32 -1.98 -3.15
N GLN A 100 6.35 -2.61 -4.32
CA GLN A 100 5.58 -3.81 -4.58
C GLN A 100 6.42 -5.06 -4.24
N ILE A 101 5.80 -6.03 -3.58
CA ILE A 101 6.38 -7.32 -3.24
C ILE A 101 5.48 -8.44 -3.77
N ASP A 102 6.07 -9.58 -4.06
CA ASP A 102 5.36 -10.78 -4.48
C ASP A 102 5.11 -11.67 -3.25
N SER A 103 3.85 -12.02 -3.01
CA SER A 103 3.46 -12.89 -1.89
C SER A 103 3.94 -14.34 -2.05
N MET A 104 4.23 -14.77 -3.28
CA MET A 104 4.67 -16.11 -3.65
C MET A 104 6.19 -16.21 -3.85
N ASN A 105 6.90 -15.08 -3.98
CA ASN A 105 8.34 -15.06 -4.20
C ASN A 105 9.03 -14.06 -3.25
N THR A 106 9.88 -14.56 -2.35
CA THR A 106 10.58 -13.75 -1.33
C THR A 106 11.98 -13.29 -1.77
N ASP A 107 12.31 -13.40 -3.06
CA ASP A 107 13.59 -12.90 -3.58
C ASP A 107 13.55 -11.36 -3.67
N GLU A 108 14.39 -10.71 -2.86
CA GLU A 108 14.54 -9.26 -2.83
C GLU A 108 15.02 -8.69 -4.18
N ASP A 109 15.63 -9.48 -5.07
CA ASP A 109 16.05 -8.99 -6.40
C ASP A 109 14.85 -8.75 -7.35
N THR A 110 13.62 -9.00 -6.88
CA THR A 110 12.35 -8.84 -7.63
C THR A 110 11.53 -7.62 -7.22
N TYR A 111 12.09 -6.63 -6.49
CA TYR A 111 11.34 -5.41 -6.18
C TYR A 111 10.80 -4.73 -7.45
N TYR A 112 9.48 -4.50 -7.50
CA TYR A 112 8.83 -3.65 -8.49
C TYR A 112 8.45 -2.32 -7.84
N THR A 113 8.52 -1.22 -8.59
CA THR A 113 8.22 0.16 -8.16
C THR A 113 8.75 0.55 -6.77
N VAL A 114 9.94 1.14 -6.64
CA VAL A 114 10.43 1.68 -5.33
C VAL A 114 10.28 3.19 -5.27
N SER A 115 9.64 3.72 -4.23
CA SER A 115 9.40 5.17 -4.06
C SER A 115 9.55 5.62 -2.61
N ASN A 116 9.87 6.90 -2.40
CA ASN A 116 10.11 7.46 -1.04
C ASN A 116 8.88 8.17 -0.45
N SER A 117 7.79 8.25 -1.21
CA SER A 117 6.52 8.83 -0.78
C SER A 117 5.35 8.01 -1.31
N PHE A 118 4.23 8.07 -0.59
CA PHE A 118 3.01 7.36 -0.95
C PHE A 118 2.47 7.81 -2.31
N GLU A 119 2.53 9.12 -2.58
CA GLU A 119 2.08 9.70 -3.84
C GLU A 119 2.95 9.24 -5.03
N GLU A 120 4.28 9.33 -4.91
CA GLU A 120 5.18 8.86 -5.98
C GLU A 120 5.02 7.36 -6.24
N PHE A 121 4.81 6.57 -5.18
CA PHE A 121 4.55 5.15 -5.30
C PHE A 121 3.35 4.87 -6.20
N LEU A 122 2.22 5.54 -5.93
CA LEU A 122 1.02 5.38 -6.72
C LEU A 122 1.19 5.83 -8.18
N ILE A 123 1.86 6.97 -8.40
CA ILE A 123 2.15 7.47 -9.75
C ILE A 123 3.03 6.50 -10.53
N ASN A 124 4.06 5.95 -9.89
CA ASN A 124 4.97 5.03 -10.55
C ASN A 124 4.30 3.69 -10.86
N MET A 125 3.43 3.19 -9.97
CA MET A 125 2.66 1.97 -10.21
C MET A 125 1.73 2.07 -11.44
N ASP A 126 1.07 3.22 -11.63
CA ASP A 126 0.22 3.43 -12.82
C ASP A 126 1.07 3.50 -14.11
N ARG A 127 2.25 4.14 -14.03
CA ARG A 127 3.16 4.31 -15.19
C ARG A 127 3.85 3.02 -15.63
N GLU A 128 4.25 2.15 -14.70
CA GLU A 128 4.93 0.87 -15.03
C GLU A 128 4.03 -0.08 -15.84
N LEU A 129 2.71 0.11 -15.81
CA LEU A 129 1.74 -0.68 -16.59
C LEU A 129 1.38 -0.06 -17.95
N GLU A 130 1.79 1.18 -18.21
CA GLU A 130 1.60 1.86 -19.51
C GLU A 130 2.73 1.56 -20.54
N GLU A 131 3.86 0.96 -20.11
CA GLU A 131 5.00 0.58 -20.96
C GLU A 131 4.94 -0.86 -21.49
#